data_AF-A0A9D5KV50-F1
#
_entry.id   AF-A0A9D5KV50-F1
#
_cell.length_a   1.000
_cell.length_b   1.000
_cell.length_c   1.000
_cell.angle_alpha   90.00
_cell.angle_beta   90.00
_cell.angle_gamma   90.00
#
_symmetry.space_group_name_H-M   'P 1'
#
loop_
_entity.id
_entity.type
_entity.pdbx_description
1 polymer ?
#
loop_
_entity_poly.entity_id
_entity_poly.type
_entity_poly.pdbx_seq_one_letter_code
_entity_poly.pdbx_strand_id
1 'polypeptide(L)'
;MSDFLSRICDELNKENLRQWYSEEDEPDFYGILKECAWNILHENPGTEFGDWVTMLIEQYPTEVVDAIGSHPAETYASLSAMWDSWDYEDEDTGECHTFKEWAEYFATDRSIELYDMLAEAKRKIRRFKTK
;
A
#
# COMPACT_ATOMS: atom_id res chain seq x y z
N MET A 1 36.37 26.25 28.64
CA MET A 1 35.12 26.93 28.21
C MET A 1 34.75 26.59 26.77
N SER A 2 35.71 26.35 25.86
CA SER A 2 35.43 25.93 24.48
C SER A 2 34.75 24.56 24.37
N ASP A 3 35.11 23.59 25.22
CA ASP A 3 34.54 22.23 25.16
C ASP A 3 33.05 22.18 25.53
N PHE A 4 32.61 23.07 26.42
CA PHE A 4 31.21 23.16 26.82
C PHE A 4 30.33 23.67 25.66
N LEU A 5 30.81 24.68 24.94
CA LEU A 5 30.12 25.22 23.77
C LEU A 5 30.14 24.23 22.59
N SER A 6 31.24 23.50 22.38
CA SER A 6 31.31 22.44 21.37
C SER A 6 30.29 21.34 21.65
N ARG A 7 30.18 20.90 22.90
CA ARG A 7 29.24 19.86 23.30
C ARG A 7 27.79 20.29 23.14
N ILE A 8 27.47 21.55 23.46
CA ILE A 8 26.14 22.12 23.24
C ILE A 8 25.84 22.20 21.73
N CYS A 9 26.80 22.60 20.90
CA CYS A 9 26.61 22.61 19.44
C CYS A 9 26.38 21.20 18.88
N ASP A 10 27.12 20.20 19.36
CA ASP A 10 26.94 18.81 18.92
C ASP A 10 25.61 18.21 19.39
N GLU A 11 25.17 18.54 20.61
CA GLU A 11 23.87 18.12 21.16
C GLU A 11 22.71 18.78 20.43
N LEU A 12 22.76 20.09 20.18
CA LEU A 12 21.76 20.81 19.38
C LEU A 12 21.71 20.33 17.93
N ASN A 13 22.87 19.98 17.34
CA ASN A 13 22.92 19.43 15.98
C ASN A 13 22.32 18.02 15.92
N LYS A 14 22.51 17.20 16.96
CA LYS A 14 21.87 15.88 17.07
C LYS A 14 20.37 15.97 17.29
N GLU A 15 19.91 16.88 18.16
CA GLU A 15 18.49 17.12 18.39
C GLU A 15 17.81 17.65 17.13
N ASN A 16 18.44 18.58 16.40
CA ASN A 16 17.98 18.99 15.07
C ASN A 16 17.97 17.80 14.10
N LEU A 17 19.05 17.01 13.98
CA LEU A 17 19.05 15.87 13.07
C LEU A 17 17.91 14.88 13.39
N ARG A 18 17.61 14.65 14.67
CA ARG A 18 16.52 13.78 15.10
C ARG A 18 15.13 14.37 14.85
N GLN A 19 15.03 15.69 14.80
CA GLN A 19 13.80 16.42 14.47
C GLN A 19 13.56 16.52 12.95
N TRP A 20 14.61 16.46 12.14
CA TRP A 20 14.56 16.46 10.67
C TRP A 20 14.50 15.04 10.06
N TYR A 21 14.89 14.02 10.83
CA TYR A 21 14.77 12.60 10.50
C TYR A 21 13.96 11.90 11.60
N SER A 22 12.71 12.34 11.79
CA SER A 22 11.77 11.56 12.60
C SER A 22 11.44 10.28 11.82
N GLU A 23 11.43 9.12 12.49
CA GLU A 23 10.98 7.85 11.89
C GLU A 23 9.50 7.91 11.42
N GLU A 24 8.77 8.99 11.74
CA GLU A 24 7.39 9.27 11.31
C GLU A 24 7.28 9.89 9.92
N ASP A 25 8.39 10.26 9.27
CA ASP A 25 8.40 10.88 7.92
C ASP A 25 8.81 9.90 6.80
N GLU A 26 9.09 8.63 7.10
CA GLU A 26 9.41 7.64 6.06
C GLU A 26 8.13 7.23 5.33
N PRO A 27 8.05 7.41 3.99
CA PRO A 27 6.85 7.05 3.24
C PRO A 27 6.57 5.55 3.37
N ASP A 28 5.31 5.17 3.62
CA ASP A 28 4.90 3.77 3.58
C ASP A 28 4.78 3.28 2.12
N PHE A 29 5.93 3.08 1.49
CA PHE A 29 6.02 2.67 0.09
C PHE A 29 5.27 1.35 -0.16
N TYR A 30 5.30 0.42 0.81
CA TYR A 30 4.57 -0.85 0.69
C TYR A 30 3.07 -0.68 0.86
N GLY A 31 2.60 0.18 1.76
CA GLY A 31 1.18 0.51 1.89
C GLY A 31 0.62 1.13 0.61
N ILE A 32 1.34 2.09 0.02
CA ILE A 32 0.97 2.71 -1.26
C ILE A 32 0.94 1.65 -2.37
N LEU A 33 1.98 0.80 -2.47
CA LEU A 33 2.01 -0.27 -3.47
C LEU A 33 0.84 -1.26 -3.29
N LYS A 34 0.48 -1.59 -2.05
CA LYS A 34 -0.65 -2.47 -1.75
C LYS A 34 -1.99 -1.87 -2.22
N GLU A 35 -2.19 -0.57 -2.03
CA GLU A 35 -3.37 0.13 -2.54
C GLU A 35 -3.43 0.10 -4.08
N CYS A 36 -2.33 0.44 -4.75
CA CYS A 36 -2.22 0.36 -6.22
C CYS A 36 -2.52 -1.05 -6.75
N ALA A 37 -1.96 -2.07 -6.10
CA ALA A 37 -2.17 -3.47 -6.41
C ALA A 37 -3.64 -3.90 -6.26
N TRP A 38 -4.34 -3.39 -5.26
CA TRP A 38 -5.76 -3.68 -5.05
C TRP A 38 -6.62 -2.98 -6.10
N ASN A 39 -6.30 -1.71 -6.43
CA ASN A 39 -7.00 -0.95 -7.46
C ASN A 39 -6.97 -1.64 -8.82
N ILE A 40 -5.84 -2.25 -9.22
CA ILE A 40 -5.77 -3.05 -10.45
C ILE A 40 -6.84 -4.15 -10.47
N LEU A 41 -7.00 -4.88 -9.36
CA LEU A 41 -7.97 -5.98 -9.29
C LEU A 41 -9.41 -5.47 -9.27
N HIS A 42 -9.66 -4.36 -8.58
CA HIS A 42 -10.99 -3.75 -8.49
C HIS A 42 -11.44 -3.18 -9.85
N GLU A 43 -10.53 -2.55 -10.59
CA GLU A 43 -10.84 -1.91 -11.87
C GLU A 43 -10.85 -2.88 -13.06
N ASN A 44 -10.24 -4.06 -12.92
CA ASN A 44 -10.07 -5.04 -14.01
C ASN A 44 -10.59 -6.42 -13.57
N PRO A 45 -11.90 -6.70 -13.73
CA PRO A 45 -12.48 -7.95 -13.26
C PRO A 45 -11.91 -9.17 -13.96
N GLY A 46 -11.69 -10.24 -13.19
CA GLY A 46 -11.13 -11.50 -13.72
C GLY A 46 -9.65 -11.46 -14.05
N THR A 47 -8.91 -10.47 -13.52
CA THR A 47 -7.46 -10.37 -13.70
C THR A 47 -6.74 -11.55 -13.03
N GLU A 48 -5.91 -12.25 -13.80
CA GLU A 48 -5.02 -13.31 -13.30
C GLU A 48 -3.64 -12.75 -12.93
N PHE A 49 -2.84 -13.53 -12.18
CA PHE A 49 -1.53 -13.10 -11.66
C PHE A 49 -0.61 -12.47 -12.72
N GLY A 50 -0.52 -13.08 -13.92
CA GLY A 50 0.36 -12.59 -14.98
C GLY A 50 -0.03 -11.18 -15.47
N ASP A 51 -1.32 -10.99 -15.73
CA ASP A 51 -1.86 -9.71 -16.17
C ASP A 51 -1.79 -8.67 -15.05
N TRP A 52 -2.05 -9.07 -13.80
CA TRP A 52 -1.91 -8.22 -12.62
C TRP A 52 -0.49 -7.68 -12.47
N VAL A 53 0.53 -8.54 -12.61
CA VAL A 53 1.94 -8.11 -12.56
C VAL A 53 2.25 -7.12 -13.69
N THR A 54 1.82 -7.42 -14.92
CA THR A 54 2.04 -6.53 -16.06
C THR A 54 1.37 -5.18 -15.86
N MET A 55 0.09 -5.15 -15.48
CA MET A 55 -0.65 -3.91 -15.24
C MET A 55 -0.05 -3.10 -14.09
N LEU A 56 0.37 -3.74 -13.00
CA LEU A 56 0.97 -3.05 -11.87
C LEU A 56 2.31 -2.36 -12.25
N ILE A 57 3.16 -3.04 -13.03
CA ILE A 57 4.42 -2.47 -13.53
C ILE A 57 4.17 -1.36 -14.55
N GLU A 58 3.16 -1.49 -15.41
CA GLU A 58 2.86 -0.49 -16.45
C GLU A 58 2.18 0.76 -15.91
N GLN A 59 1.25 0.60 -14.96
CA GLN A 59 0.43 1.70 -14.44
C GLN A 59 1.05 2.37 -13.21
N TYR A 60 1.78 1.63 -12.38
CA TYR A 60 2.38 2.10 -11.13
C TYR A 60 3.89 1.80 -11.05
N PRO A 61 4.69 2.17 -12.07
CA PRO A 61 6.12 1.84 -12.11
C PRO A 61 6.91 2.49 -10.97
N THR A 62 6.51 3.69 -10.53
CA THR A 62 7.21 4.43 -9.47
C THR A 62 7.01 3.74 -8.12
N GLU A 63 5.77 3.37 -7.80
CA GLU A 63 5.41 2.71 -6.55
C GLU A 63 6.07 1.33 -6.44
N VAL A 64 6.14 0.59 -7.55
CA VAL A 64 6.87 -0.68 -7.62
C VAL A 64 8.37 -0.48 -7.36
N VAL A 65 9.00 0.52 -7.98
CA VAL A 65 10.43 0.79 -7.82
C VAL A 65 10.75 1.31 -6.43
N ASP A 66 9.92 2.18 -5.86
CA ASP A 66 10.12 2.76 -4.55
C ASP A 66 9.97 1.71 -3.44
N ALA A 67 9.02 0.77 -3.57
CA ALA A 67 8.80 -0.29 -2.59
C ALA A 67 9.76 -1.48 -2.75
N ILE A 68 9.96 -1.97 -3.97
CA ILE A 68 10.67 -3.24 -4.24
C ILE A 68 12.05 -3.03 -4.87
N GLY A 69 12.22 -1.96 -5.64
CA GLY A 69 13.42 -1.72 -6.46
C GLY A 69 13.24 -2.08 -7.94
N SER A 70 14.28 -1.83 -8.72
CA SER A 70 14.25 -1.90 -10.19
C SER A 70 14.83 -3.18 -10.80
N HIS A 71 15.29 -4.13 -9.98
CA HIS A 71 15.88 -5.37 -10.49
C HIS A 71 14.79 -6.37 -10.90
N PRO A 72 14.62 -6.72 -12.21
CA PRO A 72 13.43 -7.43 -12.67
C PRO A 72 13.15 -8.78 -11.99
N ALA A 73 14.20 -9.56 -11.67
CA ALA A 73 14.03 -10.85 -11.01
C ALA A 73 13.59 -10.71 -9.54
N GLU A 74 14.07 -9.69 -8.85
CA GLU A 74 13.67 -9.38 -7.47
C GLU A 74 12.26 -8.78 -7.46
N THR A 75 11.96 -7.87 -8.40
CA THR A 75 10.61 -7.32 -8.58
C THR A 75 9.59 -8.43 -8.78
N TYR A 76 9.82 -9.35 -9.72
CA TYR A 76 8.91 -10.45 -9.98
C TYR A 76 8.77 -11.41 -8.78
N ALA A 77 9.87 -11.76 -8.12
CA ALA A 77 9.83 -12.64 -6.94
C ALA A 77 9.02 -12.02 -5.80
N SER A 78 9.21 -10.72 -5.54
CA SER A 78 8.47 -9.99 -4.52
C SER A 78 6.98 -9.85 -4.87
N LEU A 79 6.64 -9.54 -6.13
CA LEU A 79 5.24 -9.47 -6.57
C LEU A 79 4.55 -10.85 -6.52
N SER A 80 5.26 -11.93 -6.81
CA SER A 80 4.74 -13.29 -6.63
C SER A 80 4.47 -13.60 -5.15
N ALA A 81 5.37 -13.22 -4.25
CA ALA A 81 5.15 -13.40 -2.81
C ALA A 81 3.98 -12.54 -2.30
N MET A 82 3.86 -11.31 -2.83
CA MET A 82 2.77 -10.39 -2.53
C MET A 82 1.42 -10.98 -2.97
N TRP A 83 1.34 -11.51 -4.20
CA TRP A 83 0.14 -12.15 -4.72
C TRP A 83 -0.37 -13.29 -3.82
N ASP A 84 0.54 -14.19 -3.43
CA ASP A 84 0.18 -15.44 -2.75
C ASP A 84 0.03 -15.31 -1.23
N SER A 85 0.69 -14.34 -0.59
CA SER A 85 0.86 -14.34 0.87
C SER A 85 0.59 -13.01 1.56
N TRP A 86 0.48 -11.91 0.83
CA TRP A 86 0.26 -10.60 1.44
C TRP A 86 -1.20 -10.24 1.40
N ASP A 87 -1.64 -9.64 2.49
CA ASP A 87 -3.01 -9.19 2.71
C ASP A 87 -3.17 -7.70 2.43
N TYR A 88 -4.38 -7.34 2.02
CA TYR A 88 -4.85 -5.97 1.94
C TYR A 88 -6.20 -5.85 2.62
N GLU A 89 -6.28 -4.93 3.59
CA GLU A 89 -7.53 -4.53 4.24
C GLU A 89 -8.08 -3.28 3.55
N ASP A 90 -9.24 -3.41 2.91
CA ASP A 90 -9.95 -2.25 2.39
C ASP A 90 -10.53 -1.45 3.57
N GLU A 91 -10.14 -0.18 3.70
CA GLU A 91 -10.59 0.66 4.81
C GLU A 91 -12.10 0.87 4.82
N ASP A 92 -12.76 0.93 3.66
CA ASP A 92 -14.19 1.23 3.56
C ASP A 92 -15.06 0.10 4.10
N THR A 93 -14.68 -1.13 3.77
CA THR A 93 -15.40 -2.33 4.17
C THR A 93 -14.81 -2.97 5.43
N GLY A 94 -13.52 -2.84 5.69
CA GLY A 94 -12.78 -3.63 6.69
C GLY A 94 -12.65 -5.11 6.30
N GLU A 95 -12.85 -5.46 5.03
CA GLU A 95 -12.57 -6.80 4.52
C GLU A 95 -11.07 -6.91 4.26
N CYS A 96 -10.47 -8.02 4.68
CA CYS A 96 -9.03 -8.27 4.55
C CYS A 96 -8.81 -9.65 3.93
N HIS A 97 -8.15 -9.68 2.78
CA HIS A 97 -7.89 -10.88 1.99
C HIS A 97 -6.51 -10.78 1.34
N THR A 98 -5.97 -11.92 0.92
CA THR A 98 -4.78 -11.93 0.04
C THR A 98 -5.10 -11.36 -1.33
N PHE A 99 -4.10 -10.88 -2.07
CA PHE A 99 -4.31 -10.39 -3.45
C PHE A 99 -4.89 -11.45 -4.37
N LYS A 100 -4.46 -12.71 -4.21
CA LYS A 100 -5.07 -13.84 -4.90
C LYS A 100 -6.56 -14.01 -4.59
N GLU A 101 -6.95 -13.93 -3.32
CA GLU A 101 -8.36 -14.03 -2.92
C GLU A 101 -9.16 -12.81 -3.39
N TRP A 102 -8.57 -11.61 -3.38
CA TRP A 102 -9.17 -10.41 -3.96
C TRP A 102 -9.44 -10.58 -5.46
N ALA A 103 -8.53 -11.18 -6.21
CA ALA A 103 -8.73 -11.47 -7.62
C ALA A 103 -9.90 -12.45 -7.86
N GLU A 104 -10.05 -13.46 -6.98
CA GLU A 104 -11.21 -14.35 -7.00
C GLU A 104 -12.50 -13.61 -6.64
N TYR A 105 -12.45 -12.70 -5.66
CA TYR A 105 -13.58 -11.87 -5.25
C TYR A 105 -14.04 -10.96 -6.40
N PHE A 106 -13.09 -10.41 -7.16
CA PHE A 106 -13.30 -9.50 -8.28
C PHE A 106 -13.31 -10.21 -9.63
N ALA A 107 -13.63 -11.51 -9.67
CA ALA A 107 -13.62 -12.29 -10.90
C ALA A 107 -14.62 -11.83 -11.98
N THR A 108 -15.62 -11.00 -11.64
CA THR A 108 -16.67 -10.57 -12.58
C THR A 108 -17.09 -9.12 -12.33
N ASP A 109 -17.57 -8.43 -13.36
CA ASP A 109 -18.18 -7.09 -13.20
C ASP A 109 -19.28 -7.08 -12.13
N ARG A 110 -20.07 -8.17 -12.07
CA ARG A 110 -21.15 -8.29 -11.10
C ARG A 110 -20.64 -8.36 -9.66
N SER A 111 -19.50 -8.98 -9.41
CA SER A 111 -18.94 -9.05 -8.07
C SER A 111 -18.34 -7.72 -7.63
N ILE A 112 -17.77 -6.94 -8.56
CA ILE A 112 -17.40 -5.52 -8.31
C ILE A 112 -18.63 -4.71 -7.93
N GLU A 113 -19.70 -4.74 -8.72
CA GLU A 113 -20.92 -3.98 -8.43
C GLU A 113 -21.48 -4.28 -7.02
N LEU A 114 -21.49 -5.56 -6.64
CA LEU A 114 -21.96 -5.97 -5.32
C LEU A 114 -21.03 -5.51 -4.20
N TYR A 115 -19.72 -5.52 -4.45
CA TYR A 115 -18.73 -5.04 -3.50
C TYR A 115 -18.83 -3.52 -3.31
N ASP A 116 -19.00 -2.75 -4.38
CA ASP A 116 -19.19 -1.29 -4.30
C ASP A 116 -20.44 -0.91 -3.50
N MET A 117 -21.53 -1.67 -3.69
CA MET A 117 -22.75 -1.51 -2.90
C MET A 117 -22.49 -1.81 -1.41
N LEU A 118 -21.67 -2.83 -1.09
CA LEU A 118 -21.28 -3.15 0.28
C LEU A 118 -20.44 -2.02 0.91
N ALA A 119 -19.45 -1.53 0.18
CA ALA A 119 -18.59 -0.42 0.60
C ALA A 119 -19.43 0.83 0.87
N GLU A 120 -20.33 1.19 -0.05
CA GLU A 120 -21.24 2.32 0.13
C GLU A 120 -22.14 2.15 1.37
N ALA A 121 -22.72 0.97 1.57
CA ALA A 121 -23.55 0.67 2.74
C ALA A 121 -22.74 0.78 4.05
N LYS A 122 -21.54 0.22 4.11
CA LYS A 122 -20.67 0.27 5.30
C LYS A 122 -20.24 1.71 5.60
N ARG A 123 -19.83 2.51 4.59
CA ARG A 123 -19.55 3.95 4.76
C ARG A 123 -20.74 4.72 5.33
N LYS A 124 -21.95 4.50 4.79
CA LYS A 124 -23.18 5.14 5.29
C LYS A 124 -23.46 4.78 6.75
N ILE A 125 -23.33 3.52 7.13
CA ILE A 125 -23.53 3.06 8.51
C ILE A 125 -22.51 3.72 9.45
N ARG A 126 -21.22 3.75 9.08
CA ARG A 126 -20.17 4.41 9.88
C ARG A 126 -20.50 5.88 10.13
N ARG A 127 -20.97 6.60 9.10
CA ARG A 127 -21.39 8.00 9.20
C ARG A 127 -22.60 8.22 10.12
N PHE A 128 -23.51 7.25 10.22
CA PHE A 128 -24.64 7.34 11.16
C PHE A 128 -24.23 7.03 12.60
N LYS A 129 -23.22 6.19 12.84
CA LYS A 129 -22.69 5.89 14.18
C LYS A 129 -21.90 7.03 14.81
N THR A 130 -21.41 7.97 14.01
CA THR A 130 -20.64 9.14 14.46
C THR A 130 -21.50 10.38 14.76
N LYS A 131 -22.82 10.31 14.55
CA LYS A 131 -23.80 11.34 14.92
C LYS A 131 -24.51 10.99 16.21
#